data_AF-A0AAU1B989-F1
#
_entry.id   AF-A0AAU1B989-F1
#
_cell.length_a   1.000
_cell.length_b   1.000
_cell.length_c   1.000
_cell.angle_alpha   90.00
_cell.angle_beta   90.00
_cell.angle_gamma   90.00
#
_symmetry.space_group_name_H-M   'P 1'
#
loop_
_entity.id
_entity.type
_entity.pdbx_description
1 polymer ?
#
loop_
_entity_poly.entity_id
_entity_poly.type
_entity_poly.pdbx_seq_one_letter_code
_entity_poly.pdbx_strand_id
1 'polypeptide(L)'
;MSDDDYSATVLGSHWFSGPPQPESRTLPLPQPPQEAVPDRIEGSVLRFGPGVTAAMPAPFPVVAEPVPRRRRAEWRRYTLAAAVLLAVLAYLAWQRYGPALEVRDVTVAAGPQGPGCDSTADVVAVVRTNGRAGTLTYRWIRSDGTQSEQLTERVPRGRKEARLHLLWTFQGRGTYAAEAKLQLVSPAERTAATQFTYRCTG
;
A
#
# COMPACT_ATOMS: atom_id res chain seq x y z
N MET A 1 14.44 24.95 -33.36
CA MET A 1 15.08 24.90 -32.04
C MET A 1 14.33 23.80 -31.28
N SER A 2 15.00 22.65 -31.21
CA SER A 2 14.67 21.33 -30.65
C SER A 2 13.23 20.84 -30.54
N ASP A 3 12.92 19.86 -31.40
CA ASP A 3 12.17 18.66 -31.06
C ASP A 3 12.94 17.85 -30.00
N ASP A 4 12.26 17.39 -28.95
CA ASP A 4 12.74 16.30 -28.08
C ASP A 4 11.62 15.27 -27.93
N ASP A 5 11.57 14.43 -28.95
CA ASP A 5 10.81 13.18 -29.04
C ASP A 5 11.44 12.16 -28.06
N TYR A 6 10.94 12.14 -26.82
CA TYR A 6 11.45 11.26 -25.76
C TYR A 6 10.94 9.83 -25.97
N SER A 7 11.61 9.10 -26.87
CA SER A 7 11.37 7.69 -27.17
C SER A 7 11.88 6.77 -26.05
N ALA A 8 10.96 6.23 -25.26
CA ALA A 8 11.25 5.33 -24.13
C ALA A 8 11.03 3.84 -24.49
N THR A 9 11.63 3.32 -25.56
CA THR A 9 11.53 1.87 -25.87
C THR A 9 12.63 1.36 -26.82
N VAL A 10 13.91 1.32 -26.43
CA VAL A 10 14.89 0.42 -27.12
C VAL A 10 16.06 0.06 -26.20
N LEU A 11 15.86 -0.73 -25.14
CA LEU A 11 16.98 -1.42 -24.47
C LEU A 11 16.49 -2.75 -23.90
N GLY A 12 16.71 -3.86 -24.62
CA GLY A 12 16.41 -5.18 -24.06
C GLY A 12 16.62 -6.45 -24.90
N SER A 13 17.09 -6.40 -26.15
CA SER A 13 17.09 -7.58 -27.03
C SER A 13 18.45 -8.14 -27.46
N HIS A 14 19.58 -7.78 -26.82
CA HIS A 14 20.92 -8.22 -27.29
C HIS A 14 21.66 -9.25 -26.43
N TRP A 15 21.03 -9.88 -25.42
CA TRP A 15 21.77 -10.78 -24.51
C TRP A 15 21.61 -12.29 -24.78
N PHE A 16 20.90 -12.70 -25.84
CA PHE A 16 20.90 -14.10 -26.27
C PHE A 16 21.82 -14.29 -27.49
N SER A 17 23.11 -14.43 -27.23
CA SER A 17 24.09 -14.89 -28.21
C SER A 17 24.99 -15.89 -27.51
N GLY A 18 24.62 -17.17 -27.62
CA GLY A 18 25.51 -18.27 -27.26
C GLY A 18 26.72 -18.29 -28.22
N PRO A 19 27.91 -18.69 -27.75
CA PRO A 19 29.09 -18.69 -28.59
C PRO A 19 28.91 -19.64 -29.79
N PRO A 20 29.39 -19.29 -31.00
CA PRO A 20 29.44 -20.21 -32.12
C PRO A 20 30.42 -21.34 -31.79
N GLN A 21 29.92 -22.59 -31.83
CA GLN A 21 30.74 -23.78 -31.74
C GLN A 21 31.60 -23.89 -33.02
N PRO A 22 32.94 -23.95 -32.92
CA PRO A 22 33.76 -24.33 -34.07
C PRO A 22 33.54 -25.82 -34.36
N GLU A 23 32.86 -26.08 -35.48
CA GLU A 23 33.21 -27.05 -36.51
C GLU A 23 34.01 -28.28 -36.02
N SER A 24 33.30 -29.29 -35.51
CA SER A 24 33.84 -30.65 -35.53
C SER A 24 33.82 -31.14 -36.98
N ARG A 25 34.97 -31.04 -37.63
CA ARG A 25 35.23 -31.57 -38.97
C ARG A 25 34.85 -33.04 -39.03
N THR A 26 33.79 -33.27 -39.77
CA THR A 26 33.27 -34.54 -40.29
C THR A 26 34.33 -35.21 -41.19
N LEU A 27 34.62 -36.51 -41.06
CA LEU A 27 34.16 -37.66 -41.90
C LEU A 27 35.33 -38.68 -42.01
N PRO A 28 35.18 -39.91 -42.56
CA PRO A 28 34.09 -40.91 -42.44
C PRO A 28 34.59 -42.39 -42.30
N LEU A 29 33.63 -43.26 -41.95
CA LEU A 29 33.47 -44.74 -42.02
C LEU A 29 34.16 -45.50 -43.20
N PRO A 30 34.00 -46.84 -43.42
CA PRO A 30 33.73 -48.05 -42.60
C PRO A 30 34.62 -49.27 -43.00
N GLN A 31 34.72 -50.34 -42.19
CA GLN A 31 35.08 -51.69 -42.70
C GLN A 31 34.35 -52.83 -41.95
N PRO A 32 33.56 -53.69 -42.63
CA PRO A 32 33.22 -55.04 -42.18
C PRO A 32 33.99 -56.11 -42.99
N PRO A 33 33.83 -57.41 -42.75
CA PRO A 33 34.10 -58.19 -41.54
C PRO A 33 35.21 -59.24 -41.81
N GLN A 34 36.02 -59.62 -40.81
CA GLN A 34 36.77 -60.88 -40.88
C GLN A 34 36.57 -61.69 -39.59
N GLU A 35 35.45 -62.39 -39.65
CA GLU A 35 35.22 -63.77 -39.24
C GLU A 35 36.52 -64.62 -39.22
N ALA A 36 37.19 -64.66 -38.07
CA ALA A 36 38.05 -65.78 -37.71
C ALA A 36 37.17 -66.80 -36.99
N VAL A 37 36.73 -67.79 -37.77
CA VAL A 37 36.06 -69.02 -37.33
C VAL A 37 36.85 -69.66 -36.17
N PRO A 38 36.15 -70.20 -35.15
CA PRO A 38 36.64 -70.33 -33.80
C PRO A 38 37.57 -71.53 -33.62
N ASP A 39 38.61 -71.35 -32.80
CA ASP A 39 39.32 -72.50 -32.25
C ASP A 39 38.40 -73.27 -31.30
N ARG A 40 38.44 -74.57 -31.52
CA ARG A 40 37.45 -75.57 -31.19
C ARG A 40 37.25 -75.70 -29.68
N ILE A 41 35.98 -75.63 -29.31
CA ILE A 41 35.41 -76.03 -28.03
C ILE A 41 35.65 -77.54 -27.85
N GLU A 42 36.44 -77.93 -26.86
CA GLU A 42 36.32 -79.25 -26.23
C GLU A 42 36.45 -79.08 -24.71
N GLY A 43 35.33 -79.23 -23.99
CA GLY A 43 35.41 -79.76 -22.63
C GLY A 43 34.72 -79.07 -21.46
N SER A 44 33.87 -78.05 -21.64
CA SER A 44 32.95 -77.65 -20.55
C SER A 44 31.50 -77.52 -21.03
N VAL A 45 30.94 -78.65 -21.46
CA VAL A 45 29.49 -78.83 -21.53
C VAL A 45 28.97 -78.87 -20.09
N LEU A 46 28.64 -77.70 -19.54
CA LEU A 46 27.84 -77.59 -18.33
C LEU A 46 26.41 -78.03 -18.66
N ARG A 47 26.10 -79.29 -18.36
CA ARG A 47 24.72 -79.78 -18.35
C ARG A 47 23.98 -79.14 -17.17
N PHE A 48 23.30 -78.04 -17.43
CA PHE A 48 22.28 -77.53 -16.52
C PHE A 48 21.05 -78.43 -16.63
N GLY A 49 20.85 -79.29 -15.63
CA GLY A 49 19.60 -80.03 -15.48
C GLY A 49 18.43 -79.06 -15.19
N PRO A 50 17.19 -79.43 -15.53
CA PRO A 50 16.03 -78.59 -15.25
C PRO A 50 15.82 -78.52 -13.73
N GLY A 51 16.06 -77.35 -13.14
CA GLY A 51 15.88 -77.13 -11.70
C GLY A 51 16.83 -76.14 -11.01
N VAL A 52 17.68 -75.40 -11.72
CA VAL A 52 18.52 -74.35 -11.11
C VAL A 52 17.97 -72.96 -11.43
N THR A 53 17.23 -72.39 -10.48
CA THR A 53 16.83 -70.98 -10.51
C THR A 53 18.06 -70.09 -10.38
N ALA A 54 18.27 -69.21 -11.36
CA ALA A 54 19.19 -68.10 -11.26
C ALA A 54 18.75 -67.15 -10.14
N ALA A 55 19.49 -67.13 -9.04
CA ALA A 55 19.38 -66.11 -8.02
C ALA A 55 20.80 -65.79 -7.51
N MET A 56 21.41 -64.76 -8.11
CA MET A 56 22.57 -64.12 -7.50
C MET A 56 22.06 -63.15 -6.43
N PRO A 57 22.44 -63.29 -5.15
CA PRO A 57 22.18 -62.27 -4.16
C PRO A 57 23.08 -61.06 -4.42
N ALA A 58 22.50 -59.86 -4.53
CA ALA A 58 23.25 -58.62 -4.51
C ALA A 58 23.98 -58.49 -3.16
N PRO A 59 25.31 -58.30 -3.11
CA PRO A 59 26.08 -58.47 -1.88
C PRO A 59 26.04 -57.27 -0.93
N PHE A 60 25.15 -56.30 -1.11
CA PHE A 60 25.02 -55.17 -0.19
C PHE A 60 23.63 -54.52 -0.25
N PRO A 61 23.03 -54.14 0.89
CA PRO A 61 21.84 -53.32 0.89
C PRO A 61 22.22 -51.91 0.43
N VAL A 62 21.84 -51.53 -0.79
CA VAL A 62 21.88 -50.12 -1.19
C VAL A 62 20.73 -49.42 -0.45
N VAL A 63 21.03 -48.86 0.71
CA VAL A 63 20.16 -47.86 1.33
C VAL A 63 20.23 -46.62 0.45
N ALA A 64 19.19 -46.37 -0.33
CA ALA A 64 19.05 -45.09 -1.01
C ALA A 64 18.87 -44.01 0.07
N GLU A 65 19.86 -43.13 0.25
CA GLU A 65 19.70 -41.95 1.10
C GLU A 65 18.53 -41.10 0.56
N PRO A 66 17.55 -40.73 1.39
CA PRO A 66 16.49 -39.85 0.96
C PRO A 66 17.09 -38.46 0.68
N VAL A 67 17.28 -38.13 -0.60
CA VAL A 67 17.64 -36.77 -1.01
C VAL A 67 16.60 -35.82 -0.41
N PRO A 68 16.99 -34.88 0.49
CA PRO A 68 16.03 -33.96 1.08
C PRO A 68 15.41 -33.15 -0.05
N ARG A 69 14.08 -33.27 -0.20
CA ARG A 69 13.30 -32.56 -1.21
C ARG A 69 13.53 -31.05 -1.06
N ARG A 70 14.41 -30.48 -1.89
CA ARG A 70 14.72 -29.04 -1.95
C ARG A 70 13.51 -28.14 -2.26
N ARG A 71 12.36 -28.71 -2.64
CA ARG A 71 11.11 -27.98 -2.94
C ARG A 71 10.57 -27.11 -1.80
N ARG A 72 10.92 -27.39 -0.53
CA ARG A 72 10.43 -26.57 0.61
C ARG A 72 11.08 -25.17 0.69
N ALA A 73 12.30 -25.01 0.17
CA ALA A 73 13.04 -23.75 0.29
C ALA A 73 12.53 -22.67 -0.67
N GLU A 74 12.17 -23.06 -1.90
CA GLU A 74 11.62 -22.13 -2.89
C GLU A 74 10.21 -21.68 -2.53
N TRP A 75 9.34 -22.62 -2.11
CA TRP A 75 7.99 -22.28 -1.62
C TRP A 75 8.03 -21.31 -0.44
N ARG A 76 8.98 -21.47 0.49
CA ARG A 76 9.16 -20.55 1.63
C ARG A 76 9.49 -19.11 1.20
N ARG A 77 10.20 -18.92 0.09
CA ARG A 77 10.52 -17.58 -0.44
C ARG A 77 9.32 -16.94 -1.09
N TYR A 78 8.55 -17.69 -1.87
CA TYR A 78 7.30 -17.21 -2.45
C TYR A 78 6.24 -16.91 -1.39
N THR A 79 6.18 -17.68 -0.29
CA THR A 79 5.28 -17.36 0.83
C THR A 79 5.66 -16.05 1.52
N LEU A 80 6.96 -15.75 1.66
CA LEU A 80 7.41 -14.49 2.24
C LEU A 80 7.09 -13.31 1.32
N ALA A 81 7.38 -13.44 0.03
CA ALA A 81 7.04 -12.42 -0.97
C ALA A 81 5.53 -12.17 -1.03
N ALA A 82 4.71 -13.22 -1.03
CA ALA A 82 3.25 -13.12 -1.00
C ALA A 82 2.75 -12.47 0.29
N ALA A 83 3.33 -12.80 1.45
CA ALA A 83 2.98 -12.18 2.72
C ALA A 83 3.33 -10.69 2.77
N VAL A 84 4.51 -10.29 2.26
CA VAL A 84 4.90 -8.87 2.14
C VAL A 84 3.96 -8.14 1.19
N LEU A 85 3.63 -8.74 0.04
CA LEU A 85 2.67 -8.15 -0.91
C LEU A 85 1.30 -7.96 -0.26
N LEU A 86 0.77 -8.97 0.44
CA LEU A 86 -0.49 -8.87 1.18
C LEU A 86 -0.43 -7.81 2.28
N ALA A 87 0.68 -7.71 3.02
CA ALA A 87 0.85 -6.70 4.05
C ALA A 87 0.88 -5.28 3.46
N VAL A 88 1.57 -5.08 2.33
CA VAL A 88 1.58 -3.79 1.61
C VAL A 88 0.19 -3.47 1.08
N LEU A 89 -0.51 -4.41 0.45
CA LEU A 89 -1.88 -4.21 -0.03
C LEU A 89 -2.84 -3.90 1.12
N ALA A 90 -2.75 -4.61 2.24
CA ALA A 90 -3.54 -4.33 3.44
C ALA A 90 -3.21 -2.94 4.01
N TYR A 91 -1.94 -2.54 4.04
CA TYR A 91 -1.52 -1.20 4.47
C TYR A 91 -2.04 -0.10 3.54
N LEU A 92 -1.94 -0.28 2.22
CA LEU A 92 -2.46 0.65 1.22
C LEU A 92 -3.99 0.74 1.28
N ALA A 93 -4.66 -0.40 1.40
CA ALA A 93 -6.11 -0.46 1.61
C ALA A 93 -6.49 0.27 2.90
N TRP A 94 -5.75 0.09 3.99
CA TRP A 94 -5.99 0.82 5.24
C TRP A 94 -5.70 2.33 5.14
N GLN A 95 -4.71 2.73 4.35
CA GLN A 95 -4.45 4.15 4.07
C GLN A 95 -5.59 4.78 3.27
N ARG A 96 -6.22 4.00 2.37
CA ARG A 96 -7.29 4.50 1.48
C ARG A 96 -8.70 4.41 2.08
N TYR A 97 -9.00 3.33 2.80
CA TYR A 97 -10.32 3.02 3.36
C TYR A 97 -10.35 3.05 4.89
N GLY A 98 -9.29 3.55 5.53
CA GLY A 98 -9.22 3.68 6.98
C GLY A 98 -10.37 4.53 7.54
N PRO A 99 -10.58 4.49 8.86
CA PRO A 99 -11.69 5.17 9.50
C PRO A 99 -11.71 6.67 9.16
N ALA A 100 -12.91 7.15 8.84
CA ALA A 100 -13.13 8.52 8.42
C ALA A 100 -12.82 9.53 9.54
N LEU A 101 -12.77 10.81 9.16
CA LEU A 101 -12.71 11.90 10.12
C LEU A 101 -13.92 11.83 11.07
N GLU A 102 -13.63 11.84 12.36
CA GLU A 102 -14.65 11.81 13.41
C GLU A 102 -14.49 13.04 14.28
N VAL A 103 -15.62 13.69 14.58
CA VAL A 103 -15.69 14.89 15.43
C VAL A 103 -16.09 14.45 16.83
N ARG A 104 -15.23 14.78 17.79
CA ARG A 104 -15.44 14.45 19.21
C ARG A 104 -16.16 15.56 19.95
N ASP A 105 -15.75 16.80 19.70
CA ASP A 105 -16.23 17.95 20.44
C ASP A 105 -16.14 19.22 19.58
N VAL A 106 -17.00 20.18 19.87
CA VAL A 106 -17.03 21.49 19.21
C VAL A 106 -17.27 22.56 20.27
N THR A 107 -16.30 23.44 20.43
CA THR A 107 -16.39 24.56 21.37
C THR A 107 -16.19 25.87 20.62
N VAL A 108 -17.03 26.87 20.88
CA VAL A 108 -16.92 28.20 20.29
C VAL A 108 -16.51 29.19 21.36
N ALA A 109 -15.50 30.00 21.08
CA ALA A 109 -15.01 31.04 21.96
C ALA A 109 -14.91 32.36 21.20
N ALA A 110 -15.28 33.44 21.87
CA ALA A 110 -14.99 34.81 21.44
C ALA A 110 -13.96 35.43 22.40
N GLY A 111 -13.29 36.50 21.96
CA GLY A 111 -12.40 37.27 22.83
C GLY A 111 -13.15 37.74 24.10
N PRO A 112 -12.57 37.59 25.30
CA PRO A 112 -13.28 37.78 26.58
C PRO A 112 -13.76 39.21 26.81
N GLN A 113 -13.15 40.19 26.17
CA GLN A 113 -13.54 41.60 26.29
C GLN A 113 -14.58 42.04 25.25
N GLY A 114 -14.90 41.17 24.28
CA GLY A 114 -15.68 41.56 23.11
C GLY A 114 -14.95 42.56 22.19
N PRO A 115 -15.50 42.83 21.00
CA PRO A 115 -15.00 43.88 20.11
C PRO A 115 -15.16 45.28 20.74
N GLY A 116 -14.13 46.12 20.62
CA GLY A 116 -14.21 47.56 20.91
C GLY A 116 -14.93 48.33 19.80
N CYS A 117 -15.06 49.65 19.95
CA CYS A 117 -15.72 50.52 18.97
C CYS A 117 -15.18 50.32 17.54
N ASP A 118 -16.09 50.17 16.58
CA ASP A 118 -15.80 50.05 15.14
C ASP A 118 -14.74 48.99 14.81
N SER A 119 -14.74 47.88 15.57
CA SER A 119 -13.76 46.80 15.44
C SER A 119 -14.37 45.48 14.96
N THR A 120 -13.48 44.60 14.51
CA THR A 120 -13.83 43.25 14.09
C THR A 120 -13.59 42.27 15.24
N ALA A 121 -14.62 41.53 15.63
CA ALA A 121 -14.49 40.37 16.50
C ALA A 121 -13.99 39.17 15.70
N ASP A 122 -12.94 38.51 16.21
CA ASP A 122 -12.58 37.16 15.80
C ASP A 122 -13.25 36.16 16.75
N VAL A 123 -14.20 35.39 16.20
CA VAL A 123 -14.85 34.29 16.91
C VAL A 123 -14.24 32.99 16.39
N VAL A 124 -13.71 32.18 17.30
CA VAL A 124 -12.99 30.96 16.95
C VAL A 124 -13.77 29.76 17.47
N ALA A 125 -14.14 28.86 16.56
CA ALA A 125 -14.57 27.53 16.93
C ALA A 125 -13.41 26.55 16.89
N VAL A 126 -13.22 25.81 17.97
CA VAL A 126 -12.27 24.71 18.08
C VAL A 126 -13.04 23.40 17.93
N VAL A 127 -12.79 22.71 16.83
CA VAL A 127 -13.34 21.38 16.55
C VAL A 127 -12.28 20.34 16.92
N ARG A 128 -12.59 19.48 17.88
CA ARG A 128 -11.71 18.38 18.30
C ARG A 128 -12.04 17.12 17.51
N THR A 129 -11.04 16.53 16.89
CA THR A 129 -11.18 15.39 15.98
C THR A 129 -10.32 14.21 16.41
N ASN A 130 -10.55 13.03 15.81
CA ASN A 130 -9.74 11.82 16.02
C ASN A 130 -8.33 11.87 15.37
N GLY A 131 -7.92 12.98 14.77
CA GLY A 131 -6.61 13.12 14.11
C GLY A 131 -6.52 12.49 12.71
N ARG A 132 -7.64 12.05 12.14
CA ARG A 132 -7.69 11.53 10.77
C ARG A 132 -7.77 12.69 9.78
N ALA A 133 -7.38 12.41 8.53
CA ALA A 133 -7.59 13.36 7.45
C ALA A 133 -9.06 13.34 7.04
N GLY A 134 -9.59 14.51 6.68
CA GLY A 134 -10.92 14.61 6.11
C GLY A 134 -11.34 16.06 5.90
N THR A 135 -12.62 16.23 5.64
CA THR A 135 -13.21 17.53 5.32
C THR A 135 -14.33 17.82 6.30
N LEU A 136 -14.30 19.00 6.92
CA LEU A 136 -15.35 19.53 7.76
C LEU A 136 -16.22 20.46 6.93
N THR A 137 -17.52 20.27 6.98
CA THR A 137 -18.48 21.13 6.32
C THR A 137 -19.31 21.83 7.39
N TYR A 138 -19.30 23.16 7.39
CA TYR A 138 -19.87 23.96 8.48
C TYR A 138 -20.48 25.27 7.98
N ARG A 139 -21.22 25.92 8.86
CA ARG A 139 -21.73 27.26 8.64
C ARG A 139 -21.86 28.04 9.94
N TRP A 140 -21.76 29.36 9.82
CA TRP A 140 -21.93 30.31 10.91
C TRP A 140 -23.31 30.95 10.83
N ILE A 141 -23.96 31.07 11.98
CA ILE A 141 -25.23 31.77 12.14
C ILE A 141 -24.97 32.88 13.16
N ARG A 142 -25.28 34.11 12.77
CA ARG A 142 -25.12 35.31 13.60
C ARG A 142 -26.47 35.71 14.19
N SER A 143 -26.48 36.37 15.36
CA SER A 143 -27.72 36.84 16.00
C SER A 143 -28.49 37.90 15.20
N ASP A 144 -27.85 38.54 14.21
CA ASP A 144 -28.51 39.48 13.30
C ASP A 144 -29.34 38.80 12.19
N GLY A 145 -29.48 37.46 12.25
CA GLY A 145 -30.25 36.67 11.30
C GLY A 145 -29.50 36.35 10.01
N THR A 146 -28.27 36.86 9.85
CA THR A 146 -27.44 36.47 8.72
C THR A 146 -26.75 35.14 9.00
N GLN A 147 -26.54 34.40 7.92
CA GLN A 147 -25.94 33.09 7.94
C GLN A 147 -24.89 33.03 6.84
N SER A 148 -23.76 32.39 7.13
CA SER A 148 -22.76 32.15 6.10
C SER A 148 -23.26 31.07 5.13
N GLU A 149 -22.67 31.06 3.95
CA GLU A 149 -22.71 29.89 3.09
C GLU A 149 -22.06 28.69 3.80
N GLN A 150 -22.20 27.53 3.19
CA GLN A 150 -21.58 26.32 3.70
C GLN A 150 -20.08 26.33 3.38
N LEU A 151 -19.26 26.55 4.40
CA LEU A 151 -17.81 26.55 4.30
C LEU A 151 -17.26 25.13 4.45
N THR A 152 -16.10 24.93 3.84
CA THR A 152 -15.44 23.62 3.80
C THR A 152 -13.99 23.78 4.26
N GLU A 153 -13.63 23.13 5.36
CA GLU A 153 -12.27 23.13 5.90
C GLU A 153 -11.64 21.75 5.77
N ARG A 154 -10.42 21.67 5.21
CA ARG A 154 -9.68 20.41 5.12
C ARG A 154 -8.80 20.23 6.34
N VAL A 155 -8.99 19.11 7.03
CA VAL A 155 -8.19 18.73 8.20
C VAL A 155 -7.08 17.77 7.76
N PRO A 156 -5.79 18.17 7.86
CA PRO A 156 -4.67 17.28 7.56
C PRO A 156 -4.58 16.10 8.54
N ARG A 157 -3.96 15.01 8.09
CA ARG A 157 -3.69 13.86 8.97
C ARG A 157 -2.82 14.29 10.16
N GLY A 158 -3.14 13.79 11.35
CA GLY A 158 -2.44 14.09 12.60
C GLY A 158 -2.93 15.34 13.34
N ARG A 159 -3.81 16.16 12.72
CA ARG A 159 -4.42 17.33 13.39
C ARG A 159 -5.64 16.89 14.19
N LYS A 160 -5.54 17.00 15.52
CA LYS A 160 -6.63 16.71 16.46
C LYS A 160 -7.52 17.91 16.76
N GLU A 161 -7.11 19.11 16.34
CA GLU A 161 -7.83 20.35 16.56
C GLU A 161 -7.83 21.14 15.25
N ALA A 162 -9.02 21.56 14.83
CA ALA A 162 -9.23 22.47 13.70
C ALA A 162 -9.86 23.76 14.23
N ARG A 163 -9.30 24.91 13.82
CA ARG A 163 -9.78 26.23 14.23
C ARG A 163 -10.54 26.85 13.06
N LEU A 164 -11.81 27.15 13.27
CA LEU A 164 -12.67 27.80 12.30
C LEU A 164 -12.89 29.23 12.77
N HIS A 165 -12.51 30.19 11.95
CA HIS A 165 -12.56 31.60 12.29
C HIS A 165 -13.79 32.25 11.67
N LEU A 166 -14.42 33.15 12.42
CA LEU A 166 -15.46 34.06 11.95
C LEU A 166 -15.02 35.48 12.29
N LEU A 167 -14.78 36.26 11.25
CA LEU A 167 -14.50 37.69 11.37
C LEU A 167 -15.82 38.45 11.23
N TRP A 168 -16.24 39.13 12.29
CA TRP A 168 -17.47 39.92 12.32
C TRP A 168 -17.19 41.36 12.72
N THR A 169 -17.36 42.28 11.78
CA THR A 169 -17.20 43.72 12.00
C THR A 169 -18.44 44.33 12.63
N PHE A 170 -18.25 45.06 13.72
CA PHE A 170 -19.27 45.87 14.38
C PHE A 170 -19.01 47.34 14.10
N GLN A 171 -20.07 48.11 13.87
CA GLN A 171 -19.99 49.55 13.62
C GLN A 171 -21.09 50.29 14.37
N GLY A 172 -20.76 51.50 14.81
CA GLY A 172 -21.70 52.40 15.47
C GLY A 172 -21.67 52.34 17.00
N ARG A 173 -22.33 53.32 17.61
CA ARG A 173 -22.38 53.47 19.08
C ARG A 173 -23.51 52.64 19.66
N GLY A 174 -23.28 52.07 20.85
CA GLY A 174 -24.30 51.30 21.55
C GLY A 174 -23.75 50.08 22.28
N THR A 175 -24.67 49.36 22.94
CA THR A 175 -24.41 48.06 23.56
C THR A 175 -25.32 47.03 22.94
N TYR A 176 -24.74 45.98 22.36
CA TYR A 176 -25.50 44.93 21.67
C TYR A 176 -25.02 43.55 22.13
N ALA A 177 -25.96 42.66 22.41
CA ALA A 177 -25.67 41.25 22.64
C ALA A 177 -25.50 40.54 21.30
N ALA A 178 -24.31 40.03 21.04
CA ALA A 178 -23.96 39.29 19.84
C ALA A 178 -23.88 37.80 20.18
N GLU A 179 -24.56 36.97 19.38
CA GLU A 179 -24.43 35.52 19.44
C GLU A 179 -23.84 35.01 18.13
N ALA A 180 -22.83 34.17 18.24
CA ALA A 180 -22.23 33.47 17.12
C ALA A 180 -22.38 31.97 17.33
N LYS A 181 -23.09 31.32 16.42
CA LYS A 181 -23.41 29.90 16.45
C LYS A 181 -22.74 29.19 15.28
N LEU A 182 -21.94 28.18 15.58
CA LEU A 182 -21.38 27.26 14.61
C LEU A 182 -22.33 26.06 14.46
N GLN A 183 -22.75 25.79 13.23
CA GLN A 183 -23.43 24.55 12.86
C GLN A 183 -22.49 23.73 11.98
N LEU A 184 -22.05 22.59 12.51
CA LEU A 184 -21.29 21.59 11.78
C LEU A 184 -22.28 20.63 11.10
N VAL A 185 -22.15 20.45 9.79
CA VAL A 185 -23.03 19.64 8.95
C VAL A 185 -22.44 18.25 8.71
N SER A 186 -21.14 18.18 8.43
CA SER A 186 -20.41 16.94 8.14
C SER A 186 -19.02 16.98 8.77
N PRO A 187 -18.48 15.85 9.28
CA PRO A 187 -18.96 14.46 9.21
C PRO A 187 -20.01 14.08 10.28
N ALA A 188 -20.31 14.96 11.23
CA ALA A 188 -21.35 14.76 12.22
C ALA A 188 -22.09 16.07 12.45
N GLU A 189 -23.41 16.00 12.59
CA GLU A 189 -24.22 17.17 12.91
C GLU A 189 -24.00 17.57 14.37
N ARG A 190 -23.36 18.73 14.57
CA ARG A 190 -23.07 19.30 15.89
C ARG A 190 -23.27 20.80 15.86
N THR A 191 -23.62 21.36 17.00
CA THR A 191 -23.88 22.79 17.12
C THR A 191 -23.27 23.30 18.41
N ALA A 192 -22.63 24.45 18.33
CA ALA A 192 -22.08 25.14 19.48
C ALA A 192 -22.24 26.64 19.28
N ALA A 193 -22.47 27.38 20.36
CA ALA A 193 -22.70 28.81 20.32
C ALA A 193 -21.90 29.51 21.40
N THR A 194 -21.59 30.77 21.16
CA THR A 194 -21.01 31.67 22.15
C THR A 194 -21.70 33.02 22.06
N GLN A 195 -21.80 33.68 23.21
CA GLN A 195 -22.38 35.01 23.33
C GLN A 195 -21.32 35.98 23.86
N PHE A 196 -21.29 37.17 23.29
CA PHE A 196 -20.44 38.25 23.74
C PHE A 196 -21.18 39.58 23.57
N THR A 197 -20.71 40.62 24.25
CA THR A 197 -21.34 41.94 24.21
C THR A 197 -20.41 42.91 23.50
N TYR A 198 -20.89 43.54 22.43
CA TYR A 198 -20.24 44.72 21.88
C TYR A 198 -20.61 45.91 22.75
N ARG A 199 -19.60 46.68 23.17
CA ARG A 199 -19.79 47.92 23.94
C ARG A 199 -18.98 49.04 23.29
N CYS A 200 -19.69 50.06 22.85
CA CYS A 200 -19.09 51.30 22.41
C CYS A 200 -19.75 52.48 23.13
N THR A 201 -19.07 52.96 24.17
CA THR A 201 -19.36 54.23 24.82
C THR A 201 -18.70 55.33 24.01
N GLY A 202 -19.51 56.24 23.45
CA GLY A 202 -19.06 57.31 22.57
C GLY A 202 -18.23 58.38 23.25
#